data_AF-A0A3B9ZJY9-F1
#
_entry.id   AF-A0A3B9ZJY9-F1
#
_cell.length_a   1.000
_cell.length_b   1.000
_cell.length_c   1.000
_cell.angle_alpha   90.00
_cell.angle_beta   90.00
_cell.angle_gamma   90.00
#
_symmetry.space_group_name_H-M   'P 1'
#
loop_
_entity.id
_entity.type
_entity.pdbx_description
1 polymer ?
#
loop_
_entity_poly.entity_id
_entity_poly.type
_entity_poly.pdbx_seq_one_letter_code
_entity_poly.pdbx_strand_id
1 'polypeptide(L)'
;LAQIKRVLKEDGILIISTPNVKRTVSNPDNPYHKMEFSRKDFNSILRKHFSRVEIFGQRRRQSLIHYWILKVDVFHLRGLLSGALRRKVCHGLASSSWDEAGLDDFIISKEMIHRAAELIGVCRQ
;
A
#
# COMPACT_ATOMS: atom_id res chain seq x y z
N LEU A 1 12.57 -15.95 -0.46
CA LEU A 1 13.08 -15.24 -1.66
C LEU A 1 14.02 -16.09 -2.51
N ALA A 2 14.95 -16.86 -1.95
CA ALA A 2 15.80 -17.78 -2.74
C ALA A 2 15.01 -18.72 -3.67
N GLN A 3 13.89 -19.30 -3.19
CA GLN A 3 13.03 -20.15 -4.02
C GLN A 3 12.34 -19.39 -5.16
N ILE A 4 11.98 -18.12 -4.93
CA ILE A 4 11.41 -17.26 -5.98
C ILE A 4 12.48 -16.98 -7.04
N LYS A 5 13.72 -16.65 -6.63
CA LYS A 5 14.84 -16.48 -7.56
C LYS A 5 15.09 -17.74 -8.40
N ARG A 6 15.06 -18.92 -7.77
CA ARG A 6 15.31 -20.21 -8.43
C ARG A 6 14.33 -20.51 -9.58
N VAL A 7 13.09 -20.05 -9.47
CA VAL A 7 12.04 -20.33 -10.48
C VAL A 7 11.90 -19.21 -11.52
N LEU A 8 12.60 -18.09 -11.35
CA LEU A 8 12.64 -17.04 -12.36
C LEU A 8 13.57 -17.44 -13.50
N LYS A 9 13.20 -17.03 -14.72
CA LYS A 9 14.12 -17.04 -15.86
C LYS A 9 15.31 -16.10 -15.59
N GLU A 10 16.37 -16.24 -16.37
CA GLU A 10 17.56 -15.40 -16.23
C GLU A 10 17.25 -13.90 -16.38
N ASP A 11 16.35 -13.56 -17.29
CA ASP A 11 15.82 -12.21 -17.54
C ASP A 11 14.51 -11.91 -16.77
N GLY A 12 14.11 -12.81 -15.87
CA GLY A 12 12.87 -12.71 -15.12
C GLY A 12 12.83 -11.50 -14.18
N ILE A 13 11.67 -10.87 -14.09
CA ILE A 13 11.41 -9.74 -13.19
C ILE A 13 10.49 -10.22 -12.07
N LEU A 14 10.91 -10.04 -10.81
CA LEU A 14 10.04 -10.18 -9.66
C LEU A 14 9.34 -8.85 -9.37
N ILE A 15 8.01 -8.85 -9.39
CA ILE A 15 7.19 -7.77 -8.84
C ILE A 15 6.51 -8.33 -7.58
N ILE A 16 6.80 -7.74 -6.42
CA ILE A 16 6.30 -8.20 -5.13
C ILE A 16 5.88 -7.01 -4.27
N SER A 17 4.78 -7.12 -3.53
CA SER A 17 4.32 -6.06 -2.63
C SER A 17 4.23 -6.51 -1.17
N THR A 18 4.28 -5.54 -0.26
CA THR A 18 4.01 -5.76 1.16
C THR A 18 3.43 -4.49 1.79
N PRO A 19 2.54 -4.60 2.79
CA PRO A 19 2.07 -3.46 3.55
C PRO A 19 3.25 -2.70 4.20
N ASN A 20 3.12 -1.38 4.27
CA ASN A 20 4.11 -0.51 4.89
C ASN A 20 3.81 -0.32 6.38
N VAL A 21 4.67 -0.86 7.26
CA VAL A 21 4.50 -0.81 8.73
C VAL A 21 4.22 0.60 9.30
N LYS A 22 4.68 1.66 8.62
CA LYS A 22 4.42 3.05 9.07
C LYS A 22 2.97 3.51 8.88
N ARG A 23 2.13 2.71 8.20
CA ARG A 23 0.79 3.09 7.74
C ARG A 23 -0.27 2.07 8.11
N THR A 24 0.13 0.92 8.60
CA THR A 24 -0.70 -0.17 9.09
C THR A 24 -0.85 -0.09 10.61
N VAL A 25 -1.82 -0.85 11.14
CA VAL A 25 -2.15 -0.85 12.57
C VAL A 25 -1.08 -1.67 13.30
N SER A 26 -0.52 -1.13 14.39
CA SER A 26 0.54 -1.78 15.15
C SER A 26 0.11 -3.07 15.89
N ASN A 27 -1.16 -3.46 15.82
CA ASN A 27 -1.70 -4.64 16.49
C ASN A 27 -2.96 -5.17 15.77
N PRO A 28 -2.81 -5.82 14.60
CA PRO A 28 -3.95 -6.45 13.94
C PRO A 28 -4.47 -7.63 14.80
N ASP A 29 -5.79 -7.77 14.90
CA ASP A 29 -6.45 -8.90 15.57
C ASP A 29 -6.37 -10.16 14.68
N ASN A 30 -5.14 -10.59 14.40
CA ASN A 30 -4.85 -11.76 13.61
C ASN A 30 -3.66 -12.51 14.24
N PRO A 31 -3.86 -13.69 14.84
CA PRO A 31 -2.81 -14.44 15.54
C PRO A 31 -1.71 -14.96 14.62
N TYR A 32 -1.93 -14.96 13.30
CA TYR A 32 -0.93 -15.34 12.31
C TYR A 32 -0.12 -14.14 11.79
N HIS A 33 -0.43 -12.92 12.23
CA HIS A 33 0.29 -11.73 11.84
C HIS A 33 1.59 -11.61 12.63
N LYS A 34 2.71 -11.98 11.99
CA LYS A 34 4.01 -12.06 12.68
C LYS A 34 4.89 -10.82 12.50
N MET A 35 4.81 -10.14 11.37
CA MET A 35 5.73 -9.07 11.01
C MET A 35 5.19 -8.22 9.87
N GLU A 36 5.46 -6.91 9.94
CA GLU A 36 5.30 -5.97 8.84
C GLU A 36 6.66 -5.37 8.49
N PHE A 37 6.86 -5.06 7.21
CA PHE A 37 8.13 -4.55 6.74
C PHE A 37 8.14 -3.03 6.69
N SER A 38 9.22 -2.41 7.19
CA SER A 38 9.56 -1.06 6.77
C SER A 38 10.16 -1.06 5.37
N ARG A 39 10.18 0.10 4.72
CA ARG A 39 10.90 0.28 3.44
C ARG A 39 12.35 -0.21 3.52
N LYS A 40 13.02 0.02 4.65
CA LYS A 40 14.42 -0.35 4.85
C LYS A 40 14.56 -1.87 4.92
N ASP A 41 13.71 -2.53 5.71
CA ASP A 41 13.75 -3.98 5.89
C ASP A 41 13.40 -4.71 4.61
N PHE A 42 12.37 -4.23 3.91
CA PHE A 42 11.94 -4.76 2.62
C PHE A 42 13.05 -4.63 1.55
N ASN A 43 13.68 -3.46 1.43
CA ASN A 43 14.80 -3.28 0.51
C ASN A 43 16.00 -4.18 0.89
N SER A 44 16.31 -4.27 2.19
CA SER A 44 17.42 -5.08 2.69
C SER A 44 17.25 -6.55 2.35
N ILE A 45 16.06 -7.12 2.59
CA ILE A 45 15.82 -8.55 2.33
C ILE A 45 15.81 -8.88 0.83
N LEU A 46 15.30 -7.99 -0.02
CA LEU A 46 15.30 -8.18 -1.48
C LEU A 46 16.73 -8.13 -2.05
N ARG A 47 17.55 -7.18 -1.59
CA ARG A 47 18.93 -7.02 -2.06
C ARG A 47 19.87 -8.17 -1.70
N LYS A 48 19.50 -9.02 -0.74
CA LYS A 48 20.24 -10.27 -0.47
C LYS A 48 20.12 -11.29 -1.60
N HIS A 49 19.13 -11.16 -2.48
CA HIS A 49 18.86 -12.15 -3.52
C HIS A 49 18.92 -11.59 -4.94
N PHE A 50 18.64 -10.30 -5.13
CA PHE A 50 18.55 -9.63 -6.44
C PHE A 50 19.56 -8.48 -6.52
N SER A 51 20.32 -8.38 -7.63
CA SER A 51 21.33 -7.31 -7.76
C SER A 51 20.70 -5.93 -8.00
N ARG A 52 19.57 -5.91 -8.71
CA ARG A 52 18.83 -4.68 -9.03
C ARG A 52 17.47 -4.71 -8.34
N VAL A 53 17.30 -3.82 -7.37
CA VAL A 53 16.05 -3.66 -6.62
C VAL A 53 15.60 -2.22 -6.66
N GLU A 54 14.40 -2.00 -7.17
CA GLU A 54 13.71 -0.71 -7.16
C GLU A 54 12.48 -0.80 -6.25
N ILE A 55 12.35 0.15 -5.32
CA ILE A 55 11.18 0.22 -4.43
C ILE A 55 10.30 1.39 -4.84
N PHE A 56 9.03 1.08 -5.05
CA PHE A 56 7.94 2.03 -5.29
C PHE A 56 6.98 1.99 -4.10
N GLY A 57 6.18 3.04 -3.94
CA GLY A 57 5.08 3.09 -3.00
C GLY A 57 3.77 3.21 -3.75
N GLN A 58 2.77 2.44 -3.35
CA GLN A 58 1.40 2.59 -3.83
C GLN A 58 0.56 3.37 -2.81
N ARG A 59 -0.10 4.42 -3.30
CA ARG A 59 -1.01 5.28 -2.51
C ARG A 59 -2.27 5.59 -3.30
N ARG A 60 -3.37 5.84 -2.59
CA ARG A 60 -4.59 6.38 -3.21
C ARG A 60 -4.40 7.85 -3.60
N ARG A 61 -4.99 8.24 -4.73
CA ARG A 61 -5.35 9.62 -5.04
C ARG A 61 -6.52 9.99 -4.13
N GLN A 62 -6.19 10.73 -3.09
CA GLN A 62 -7.18 11.25 -2.15
C GLN A 62 -6.81 12.70 -1.82
N SER A 63 -7.82 13.55 -1.69
CA SER A 63 -7.61 14.91 -1.21
C SER A 63 -7.09 14.90 0.23
N LEU A 64 -6.34 15.94 0.60
CA LEU A 64 -5.85 16.11 1.97
C LEU A 64 -7.01 16.17 2.97
N ILE A 65 -8.12 16.79 2.58
CA ILE A 65 -9.35 16.88 3.36
C ILE A 65 -9.92 15.48 3.61
N HIS A 66 -10.07 14.67 2.55
CA HIS A 66 -10.51 13.29 2.69
C HIS A 66 -9.59 12.49 3.62
N TYR A 67 -8.27 12.60 3.46
CA TYR A 67 -7.31 11.94 4.35
C TYR A 67 -7.46 12.33 5.83
N TRP A 68 -7.70 13.61 6.13
CA TRP A 68 -7.91 14.06 7.50
C TRP A 68 -9.24 13.59 8.08
N ILE A 69 -10.33 13.62 7.30
CA ILE A 69 -11.61 13.00 7.68
C ILE A 69 -11.40 11.51 7.97
N LEU A 70 -10.57 10.82 7.16
CA LEU A 70 -10.21 9.43 7.37
C LEU A 70 -9.49 9.19 8.73
N LYS A 71 -8.67 10.15 9.14
CA LYS A 71 -7.84 10.08 10.36
C LYS A 71 -8.57 10.51 11.64
N VAL A 72 -9.54 11.41 11.54
CA VAL A 72 -10.21 12.05 12.68
C VAL A 72 -11.50 11.33 13.09
N ASP A 73 -11.94 10.33 12.34
CA ASP A 73 -13.11 9.50 12.69
C ASP A 73 -12.80 8.50 13.80
N VAL A 74 -12.50 9.03 14.98
CA VAL A 74 -12.23 8.26 16.20
C VAL A 74 -13.46 7.49 16.66
N PHE A 75 -14.66 7.98 16.34
CA PHE A 75 -15.94 7.42 16.78
C PHE A 75 -16.60 6.49 15.75
N HIS A 76 -15.92 6.16 14.65
CA HIS A 76 -16.46 5.31 13.58
C HIS A 76 -17.81 5.80 13.01
N LEU A 77 -18.06 7.11 13.03
CA LEU A 77 -19.32 7.73 12.58
C LEU A 77 -19.55 7.49 11.09
N ARG A 78 -18.50 7.22 10.30
CA ARG A 78 -18.65 6.81 8.90
C ARG A 78 -19.33 5.46 8.72
N GLY A 79 -19.29 4.58 9.72
CA GLY A 79 -20.05 3.34 9.73
C GLY A 79 -21.57 3.56 9.81
N LEU A 80 -22.00 4.75 10.25
CA LEU A 80 -23.41 5.14 10.33
C LEU A 80 -23.94 5.74 9.02
N LEU A 81 -23.05 6.10 8.08
CA LEU A 81 -23.46 6.65 6.79
C LEU A 81 -23.91 5.53 5.85
N SER A 82 -25.08 5.70 5.23
CA SER A 82 -25.51 4.80 4.16
C SER A 82 -24.49 4.78 3.01
N GLY A 83 -24.36 3.66 2.31
CA GLY A 83 -23.39 3.51 1.22
C GLY A 83 -23.53 4.58 0.12
N ALA A 84 -24.76 5.03 -0.16
CA ALA A 84 -25.01 6.12 -1.11
C ALA A 84 -24.50 7.48 -0.60
N LEU A 85 -24.67 7.78 0.68
CA LEU A 85 -24.18 9.02 1.29
C LEU A 85 -22.64 9.03 1.35
N ARG A 86 -22.03 7.89 1.71
CA ARG A 86 -20.57 7.73 1.71
C ARG A 86 -19.99 8.04 0.32
N ARG A 87 -20.58 7.51 -0.74
CA ARG A 87 -20.15 7.76 -2.13
C ARG A 87 -20.27 9.22 -2.53
N LYS A 88 -21.41 9.87 -2.25
CA LYS A 88 -21.60 11.30 -2.51
C LYS A 88 -20.53 12.17 -1.84
N VAL A 89 -20.21 11.88 -0.58
CA VAL A 89 -19.13 12.57 0.15
C VAL A 89 -17.77 12.32 -0.48
N CYS A 90 -17.46 11.08 -0.88
CA CYS A 90 -16.20 10.75 -1.55
C CYS A 90 -16.06 11.52 -2.87
N HIS A 91 -17.08 11.50 -3.73
CA HIS A 91 -17.08 12.21 -5.00
C HIS A 91 -16.93 13.73 -4.81
N GLY A 92 -17.63 14.32 -3.83
CA GLY A 92 -17.48 15.74 -3.51
C GLY A 92 -16.08 16.14 -3.04
N LEU A 93 -15.29 15.18 -2.54
CA LEU A 93 -13.90 15.37 -2.12
C LEU A 93 -12.87 14.95 -3.19
N ALA A 94 -13.32 14.75 -4.44
CA ALA A 94 -12.52 14.29 -5.57
C ALA A 94 -11.74 12.99 -5.24
N SER A 95 -12.45 12.04 -4.63
CA SER A 95 -11.91 10.76 -4.19
C SER A 95 -12.90 9.64 -4.48
N SER A 96 -12.43 8.48 -4.91
CA SER A 96 -13.28 7.31 -5.12
C SER A 96 -13.45 6.53 -3.82
N SER A 97 -14.65 5.95 -3.63
CA SER A 97 -14.89 5.00 -2.55
C SER A 97 -14.04 3.73 -2.73
N TRP A 98 -14.03 2.81 -1.75
CA TRP A 98 -13.31 1.54 -1.92
C TRP A 98 -13.98 0.63 -2.96
N ASP A 99 -15.31 0.67 -3.00
CA ASP A 99 -16.19 -0.08 -3.89
C ASP A 99 -16.17 0.40 -5.35
N GLU A 100 -15.76 1.64 -5.60
CA GLU A 100 -15.71 2.24 -6.95
C GLU A 100 -14.30 2.52 -7.44
N ALA A 101 -13.27 2.27 -6.62
CA ALA A 101 -11.91 2.63 -6.98
C ALA A 101 -11.40 1.84 -8.18
N GLY A 102 -10.99 2.59 -9.21
CA GLY A 102 -10.34 2.06 -10.41
C GLY A 102 -8.82 2.13 -10.32
N LEU A 103 -8.15 1.74 -11.41
CA LEU A 103 -6.69 1.81 -11.51
C LEU A 103 -6.16 3.25 -11.39
N ASP A 104 -6.88 4.23 -11.93
CA ASP A 104 -6.49 5.64 -11.95
C ASP A 104 -6.49 6.28 -10.56
N ASP A 105 -7.17 5.66 -9.59
CA ASP A 105 -7.20 6.10 -8.20
C ASP A 105 -5.94 5.74 -7.43
N PHE A 106 -5.00 5.00 -8.03
CA PHE A 106 -3.76 4.62 -7.40
C PHE A 106 -2.57 5.29 -8.09
N ILE A 107 -1.65 5.79 -7.28
CA ILE A 107 -0.35 6.29 -7.72
C ILE A 107 0.70 5.32 -7.21
N ILE A 108 1.47 4.78 -8.16
CA ILE A 108 2.68 4.00 -7.90
C ILE A 108 3.87 4.89 -8.26
N SER A 109 4.63 5.32 -7.26
CA SER A 109 5.75 6.24 -7.46
C SER A 109 6.91 5.99 -6.51
N LYS A 110 8.11 6.40 -6.92
CA LYS A 110 9.28 6.48 -6.01
C LYS A 110 9.18 7.70 -5.07
N GLU A 111 8.39 8.68 -5.47
CA GLU A 111 8.10 9.87 -4.68
C GLU A 111 7.13 9.57 -3.55
N MET A 112 7.27 10.31 -2.45
CA MET A 112 6.36 10.25 -1.30
C MET A 112 6.10 8.84 -0.75
N ILE A 113 7.05 7.91 -0.89
CA ILE A 113 6.90 6.50 -0.42
C ILE A 113 6.53 6.43 1.06
N HIS A 114 6.95 7.39 1.89
CA HIS A 114 6.58 7.44 3.30
C HIS A 114 5.05 7.56 3.53
N ARG A 115 4.28 8.03 2.53
CA ARG A 115 2.81 8.10 2.57
C ARG A 115 2.13 6.86 2.00
N ALA A 116 2.87 5.98 1.32
CA ALA A 116 2.34 4.79 0.68
C ALA A 116 1.89 3.75 1.69
N ALA A 117 0.69 3.20 1.50
CA ALA A 117 0.15 2.12 2.33
C ALA A 117 0.82 0.78 2.00
N GLU A 118 1.24 0.62 0.74
CA GLU A 118 1.88 -0.57 0.20
C GLU A 118 3.25 -0.21 -0.37
N LEU A 119 4.23 -1.09 -0.18
CA LEU A 119 5.55 -1.04 -0.79
C LEU A 119 5.59 -2.06 -1.92
N ILE A 120 6.13 -1.68 -3.07
CA ILE A 120 6.28 -2.56 -4.24
C ILE A 120 7.77 -2.66 -4.57
N GLY A 121 8.29 -3.87 -4.62
CA GLY A 121 9.64 -4.18 -5.06
C GLY A 121 9.63 -4.71 -6.49
N VAL A 122 10.40 -4.07 -7.36
CA VAL A 122 10.71 -4.57 -8.71
C VAL A 122 12.16 -5.04 -8.68
N CYS A 123 12.37 -6.35 -8.81
CA CYS A 123 13.66 -6.99 -8.61
C CYS A 123 14.10 -7.76 -9.85
N ARG A 124 15.38 -7.64 -10.20
CA ARG A 124 16.02 -8.34 -11.34
C ARG A 124 17.32 -8.99 -10.88
N GLN A 125 17.76 -10.02 -11.60
CA GLN A 125 19.04 -10.68 -11.35
C GLN A 125 20.20 -9.69 -11.35
#